data_AF-A0A0R2ZGE3-F1
#
_entry.id   AF-A0A0R2ZGE3-F1
#
_cell.length_a   1.000
_cell.length_b   1.000
_cell.length_c   1.000
_cell.angle_alpha   90.00
_cell.angle_beta   90.00
_cell.angle_gamma   90.00
#
_symmetry.space_group_name_H-M   'P 1'
#
loop_
_entity.id
_entity.type
_entity.pdbx_description
1 polymer ?
#
loop_
_entity_poly.entity_id
_entity_poly.type
_entity_poly.pdbx_seq_one_letter_code
_entity_poly.pdbx_strand_id
1 'polypeptide(L)'
;MLDKYGVGQDPYCYPGSGVLRNRLDLLDEARLHEAERELSEIAEVYGDLNVIHPFREGNGRAQRILFEQIIVNAGGSVNWWLVKDAAWIPANIDAVACDYSGLEAIFQRCISTPARP
;
A
#
# COMPACT_ATOMS: atom_id res chain seq x y z
N MET A 1 26.85 5.50 -8.00
CA MET A 1 27.74 4.54 -7.30
C MET A 1 28.01 3.40 -8.28
N LEU A 2 29.27 3.06 -8.55
CA LEU A 2 29.61 1.93 -9.43
C LEU A 2 29.28 0.63 -8.69
N ASP A 3 28.65 -0.33 -9.36
CA ASP A 3 28.37 -1.62 -8.73
C ASP A 3 29.67 -2.43 -8.49
N LYS A 4 29.58 -3.40 -7.58
CA LYS A 4 30.68 -4.31 -7.18
C LYS A 4 31.31 -5.08 -8.35
N TYR A 5 30.61 -5.17 -9.49
CA TYR A 5 30.98 -5.98 -10.64
C TYR A 5 31.47 -5.17 -11.85
N GLY A 6 31.61 -3.85 -11.71
CA GLY A 6 32.19 -2.99 -12.74
C GLY A 6 31.34 -2.85 -14.00
N VAL A 7 30.05 -3.20 -13.94
CA VAL A 7 29.14 -3.23 -15.08
C VAL A 7 28.05 -2.18 -14.90
N GLY A 8 28.44 -0.91 -14.97
CA GLY A 8 27.49 0.20 -15.04
C GLY A 8 26.52 0.25 -13.84
N GLN A 9 25.34 0.81 -14.09
CA GLN A 9 24.28 0.91 -13.10
C GLN A 9 23.48 -0.40 -13.03
N ASP A 10 23.05 -0.82 -11.82
CA ASP A 10 22.21 -2.01 -11.63
C ASP A 10 20.95 -1.96 -12.52
N PRO A 11 20.69 -2.99 -13.36
CA PRO A 11 19.55 -3.00 -14.29
C PRO A 11 18.18 -2.98 -13.60
N TYR A 12 18.10 -3.33 -12.31
CA TYR A 12 16.88 -3.28 -11.52
C TYR A 12 16.61 -1.92 -10.90
N CYS A 13 17.58 -1.00 -10.90
CA CYS A 13 17.38 0.37 -10.45
C CYS A 13 16.81 1.27 -11.54
N TYR A 14 16.16 2.36 -11.14
CA TYR A 14 15.79 3.43 -12.07
C TYR A 14 17.04 4.14 -12.60
N PRO A 15 17.16 4.45 -13.90
CA PRO A 15 18.33 5.14 -14.45
C PRO A 15 18.71 6.40 -13.65
N GLY A 16 19.97 6.51 -13.24
CA GLY A 16 20.48 7.59 -12.40
C GLY A 16 20.18 7.50 -10.90
N SER A 17 19.45 6.47 -10.43
CA SER A 17 19.10 6.26 -9.01
C SER A 17 19.66 4.94 -8.47
N GLY A 18 19.85 4.88 -7.14
CA GLY A 18 20.10 3.64 -6.39
C GLY A 18 18.81 2.87 -6.03
N VAL A 19 17.64 3.45 -6.31
CA VAL A 19 16.33 2.88 -5.96
C VAL A 19 15.88 1.84 -6.98
N LEU A 20 15.44 0.70 -6.48
CA LEU A 20 14.87 -0.38 -7.29
C LEU A 20 13.52 0.03 -7.90
N ARG A 21 13.27 -0.47 -9.12
CA ARG A 21 11.96 -0.32 -9.77
C ARG A 21 10.86 -0.90 -8.89
N ASN A 22 9.87 -0.07 -8.57
CA ASN A 22 8.80 -0.41 -7.64
C ASN A 22 7.42 -0.09 -8.25
N ARG A 23 6.36 -0.57 -7.60
CA ARG A 23 4.97 -0.40 -8.10
C ARG A 23 4.44 1.03 -7.95
N LEU A 24 5.07 1.84 -7.11
CA LEU A 24 4.67 3.22 -6.81
C LEU A 24 5.35 4.24 -7.74
N ASP A 25 6.25 3.77 -8.59
CA ASP A 25 7.04 4.58 -9.52
C ASP A 25 7.86 5.69 -8.84
N LEU A 26 8.36 5.42 -7.63
CA LEU A 26 9.16 6.36 -6.84
C LEU A 26 10.66 6.14 -7.08
N LEU A 27 11.35 7.20 -7.51
CA LEU A 27 12.79 7.20 -7.80
C LEU A 27 13.64 7.67 -6.60
N ASP A 28 13.00 8.30 -5.63
CA ASP A 28 13.60 8.84 -4.41
C ASP A 28 13.41 7.87 -3.24
N GLU A 29 14.51 7.54 -2.56
CA GLU A 29 14.56 6.52 -1.51
C GLU A 29 13.75 6.93 -0.27
N ALA A 30 13.85 8.20 0.13
CA ALA A 30 13.13 8.70 1.30
C ALA A 30 11.61 8.67 1.06
N ARG A 31 11.18 9.05 -0.14
CA ARG A 31 9.77 9.00 -0.53
C ARG A 31 9.25 7.58 -0.68
N LEU A 32 10.07 6.64 -1.18
CA LEU A 32 9.69 5.23 -1.23
C LEU A 32 9.44 4.69 0.18
N HIS A 33 10.35 4.97 1.12
CA HIS A 33 10.19 4.56 2.52
C HIS A 33 8.98 5.22 3.20
N GLU A 34 8.71 6.50 2.93
CA GLU A 34 7.51 7.17 3.44
C GLU A 34 6.24 6.47 2.94
N ALA A 35 6.16 6.19 1.64
CA ALA A 35 4.99 5.54 1.05
C ALA A 35 4.81 4.09 1.54
N GLU A 36 5.90 3.33 1.69
CA GLU A 36 5.84 1.97 2.28
C GLU A 36 5.26 2.02 3.70
N ARG A 37 5.73 2.97 4.53
CA ARG A 37 5.23 3.16 5.88
C ARG A 37 3.74 3.53 5.89
N GLU A 38 3.32 4.47 5.05
CA GLU A 38 1.91 4.85 4.94
C GLU A 38 1.02 3.67 4.55
N LEU A 39 1.47 2.81 3.63
CA LEU A 39 0.73 1.62 3.21
C LEU A 39 0.59 0.59 4.35
N SER A 40 1.65 0.38 5.13
CA SER A 40 1.59 -0.48 6.32
C SER A 40 0.63 0.08 7.37
N GLU A 41 0.66 1.39 7.64
CA GLU A 41 -0.25 2.04 8.60
C GLU A 41 -1.71 1.96 8.13
N ILE A 42 -1.98 2.15 6.83
CA ILE A 42 -3.33 1.98 6.26
C ILE A 42 -3.80 0.53 6.41
N ALA A 43 -2.93 -0.45 6.16
CA ALA A 43 -3.26 -1.88 6.29
C ALA A 43 -3.66 -2.26 7.72
N GLU A 44 -2.89 -1.80 8.71
CA GLU A 44 -3.15 -2.01 10.13
C GLU A 44 -4.48 -1.40 10.56
N VAL A 45 -4.67 -0.09 10.35
CA VAL A 45 -5.89 0.60 10.80
C VAL A 45 -7.13 0.07 10.07
N TYR A 46 -7.00 -0.33 8.80
CA TYR A 46 -8.10 -0.97 8.07
C TYR A 46 -8.47 -2.33 8.67
N GLY A 47 -7.47 -3.17 8.94
CA GLY A 47 -7.66 -4.47 9.59
C GLY A 47 -8.36 -4.32 10.95
N ASP A 48 -7.85 -3.43 11.80
CA ASP A 48 -8.36 -3.21 13.14
C ASP A 48 -9.80 -2.70 13.14
N LEU A 49 -10.11 -1.72 12.28
CA LEU A 49 -11.48 -1.22 12.17
C LEU A 49 -12.44 -2.30 11.65
N ASN A 50 -11.95 -3.21 10.80
CA ASN A 50 -12.76 -4.32 10.29
C ASN A 50 -13.12 -5.31 11.41
N VAL A 51 -12.24 -5.52 12.39
CA VAL A 51 -12.49 -6.37 13.57
C VAL A 51 -13.56 -5.79 14.50
N ILE A 52 -13.55 -4.47 14.70
CA ILE A 52 -14.52 -3.79 15.58
C ILE A 52 -15.95 -3.96 15.06
N HIS A 53 -16.14 -3.94 13.74
CA HIS A 53 -17.41 -4.18 13.06
C HIS A 53 -18.61 -3.41 13.68
N PRO A 54 -18.53 -2.07 13.72
CA PRO A 54 -19.36 -1.21 14.59
C PRO A 54 -20.85 -1.11 14.20
N PHE A 55 -21.23 -1.49 12.97
CA PHE A 55 -22.61 -1.40 12.49
C PHE A 55 -23.28 -2.77 12.42
N ARG A 56 -24.61 -2.78 12.56
CA ARG A 56 -25.43 -3.99 12.42
C ARG A 56 -25.31 -4.63 11.03
N GLU A 57 -25.20 -3.81 9.99
CA GLU A 57 -24.94 -4.20 8.60
C GLU A 57 -24.21 -3.07 7.85
N GLY A 58 -23.51 -3.40 6.77
CA GLY A 58 -22.89 -2.41 5.87
C GLY A 58 -21.46 -1.96 6.22
N ASN A 59 -20.79 -2.61 7.18
CA ASN A 59 -19.42 -2.27 7.60
C ASN A 59 -18.45 -2.14 6.42
N GLY A 60 -18.39 -3.13 5.52
CA GLY A 60 -17.48 -3.08 4.38
C GLY A 60 -17.71 -1.88 3.44
N ARG A 61 -18.96 -1.46 3.22
CA ARG A 61 -19.26 -0.27 2.39
C ARG A 61 -18.83 1.02 3.09
N ALA A 62 -19.18 1.16 4.36
CA ALA A 62 -18.83 2.34 5.15
C ALA A 62 -17.31 2.47 5.30
N GLN A 63 -16.62 1.37 5.59
CA GLN A 63 -15.17 1.32 5.73
C GLN A 63 -14.46 1.67 4.42
N ARG A 64 -14.86 1.10 3.28
CA ARG A 64 -14.27 1.45 1.98
C ARG A 64 -14.40 2.94 1.68
N ILE A 65 -15.58 3.52 1.87
CA ILE A 65 -15.80 4.95 1.65
C ILE A 65 -14.94 5.80 2.60
N LEU A 66 -14.90 5.45 3.89
CA LEU A 66 -14.09 6.17 4.87
C LEU A 66 -12.61 6.21 4.49
N PHE A 67 -12.02 5.04 4.20
CA PHE A 67 -10.61 4.96 3.85
C PHE A 67 -10.30 5.62 2.51
N GLU A 68 -11.19 5.50 1.53
CA GLU A 68 -11.04 6.22 0.26
C GLU A 68 -10.99 7.73 0.48
N GLN A 69 -11.85 8.29 1.33
CA GLN A 69 -11.81 9.72 1.66
C GLN A 69 -10.54 10.11 2.43
N ILE A 70 -10.07 9.29 3.37
CA ILE A 70 -8.82 9.53 4.10
C ILE A 70 -7.64 9.58 3.12
N ILE A 71 -7.54 8.58 2.25
CA ILE A 71 -6.46 8.46 1.27
C ILE A 71 -6.50 9.61 0.26
N VAL A 72 -7.68 9.96 -0.26
CA VAL A 72 -7.86 11.10 -1.17
C VAL A 72 -7.49 12.42 -0.50
N ASN A 73 -7.85 12.63 0.77
CA ASN A 73 -7.47 13.83 1.51
C ASN A 73 -5.96 13.90 1.81
N ALA A 74 -5.28 12.75 1.91
CA ALA A 74 -3.82 12.68 1.95
C ALA A 74 -3.17 12.92 0.56
N GLY A 75 -3.99 13.07 -0.49
CA GLY A 75 -3.59 13.30 -1.88
C GLY A 75 -3.42 12.00 -2.69
N GLY A 76 -3.68 10.83 -2.09
CA GLY A 76 -3.61 9.55 -2.78
C GLY A 76 -4.86 9.23 -3.60
N SER A 77 -4.88 8.05 -4.18
CA SER A 77 -6.06 7.50 -4.85
C SER A 77 -6.16 6.00 -4.64
N VAL A 78 -7.38 5.45 -4.74
CA VAL A 78 -7.64 4.02 -4.56
C VAL A 78 -8.39 3.47 -5.77
N ASN A 79 -7.89 2.36 -6.32
CA ASN A 79 -8.53 1.61 -7.39
C ASN A 79 -9.06 0.27 -6.88
N TRP A 80 -10.27 0.28 -6.33
CA TRP A 80 -10.93 -0.90 -5.78
C TRP A 80 -11.14 -2.05 -6.78
N TRP A 81 -11.12 -1.78 -8.10
CA TRP A 81 -11.26 -2.81 -9.14
C TRP A 81 -10.07 -3.78 -9.18
N LEU A 82 -8.93 -3.39 -8.62
CA LEU A 82 -7.73 -4.23 -8.53
C LEU A 82 -7.78 -5.19 -7.33
N VAL A 83 -8.75 -5.03 -6.42
CA VAL A 83 -8.94 -5.91 -5.28
C VAL A 83 -9.69 -7.16 -5.71
N LYS A 84 -9.02 -8.31 -5.64
CA LYS A 84 -9.60 -9.61 -5.97
C LYS A 84 -10.15 -10.29 -4.72
N ASP A 85 -11.39 -10.76 -4.78
CA ASP A 85 -12.09 -11.41 -3.66
C ASP A 85 -11.31 -12.59 -3.06
N ALA A 86 -10.62 -13.38 -3.88
CA ALA A 86 -9.87 -14.55 -3.45
C ALA A 86 -8.71 -14.23 -2.49
N ALA A 87 -8.11 -13.03 -2.60
CA ALA A 87 -7.06 -12.58 -1.69
C ALA A 87 -7.60 -11.71 -0.55
N TRP A 88 -8.74 -11.05 -0.77
CA TRP A 88 -9.34 -10.14 0.19
C TRP A 88 -9.79 -10.84 1.47
N ILE A 89 -10.53 -11.94 1.35
CA ILE A 89 -11.08 -12.65 2.52
C ILE A 89 -9.96 -13.20 3.42
N PRO A 90 -8.96 -13.95 2.90
CA PRO A 90 -7.85 -14.44 3.73
C PRO A 90 -7.10 -13.30 4.42
N ALA A 91 -6.77 -12.23 3.70
CA ALA A 91 -6.05 -11.09 4.28
C ALA A 91 -6.79 -10.44 5.46
N ASN A 92 -8.13 -10.36 5.39
CA ASN A 92 -8.92 -9.84 6.51
C ASN A 92 -9.05 -10.83 7.67
N ILE A 93 -8.94 -12.14 7.41
CA ILE A 93 -8.87 -13.16 8.47
C ILE A 93 -7.51 -13.09 9.17
N ASP A 94 -6.42 -12.97 8.41
CA ASP A 94 -5.05 -12.86 8.94
C ASP A 94 -4.89 -11.61 9.81
N ALA A 95 -5.55 -10.50 9.43
CA ALA A 95 -5.58 -9.27 10.22
C ALA A 95 -6.18 -9.45 11.64
N VAL A 96 -7.07 -10.43 11.85
CA VAL A 96 -7.58 -10.77 13.19
C VAL A 96 -6.45 -11.29 14.10
N ALA A 97 -5.44 -11.93 13.51
CA ALA A 97 -4.24 -12.40 14.19
C ALA A 97 -3.11 -11.34 14.20
N CYS A 98 -3.43 -10.08 13.89
CA CYS A 98 -2.49 -8.97 13.72
C CYS A 98 -1.44 -9.20 12.61
N ASP A 99 -1.74 -10.05 11.63
CA ASP A 99 -0.94 -10.19 10.42
C ASP A 99 -1.57 -9.37 9.28
N TYR A 100 -1.01 -8.19 9.04
CA TYR A 100 -1.50 -7.25 8.02
C TYR A 100 -0.81 -7.41 6.67
N SER A 101 0.12 -8.36 6.52
CA SER A 101 0.93 -8.51 5.30
C SER A 101 0.09 -8.74 4.04
N GLY A 102 -1.01 -9.49 4.17
CA GLY A 102 -1.97 -9.70 3.10
C GLY A 102 -2.70 -8.43 2.68
N LEU A 103 -3.12 -7.61 3.65
CA LEU A 103 -3.79 -6.32 3.39
C LEU A 103 -2.82 -5.31 2.78
N GLU A 104 -1.59 -5.24 3.29
CA GLU A 104 -0.54 -4.38 2.74
C GLU A 104 -0.26 -4.73 1.27
N ALA A 105 -0.10 -6.02 0.94
CA ALA A 105 0.11 -6.46 -0.44
C ALA A 105 -1.09 -6.15 -1.36
N ILE A 106 -2.31 -6.10 -0.82
CA ILE A 106 -3.49 -5.64 -1.57
C ILE A 106 -3.41 -4.13 -1.80
N PHE A 107 -3.13 -3.36 -0.76
CA PHE A 107 -3.07 -1.90 -0.82
C PHE A 107 -1.91 -1.38 -1.67
N GLN A 108 -0.75 -2.01 -1.66
CA GLN A 108 0.35 -1.74 -2.61
C GLN A 108 -0.06 -1.87 -4.09
N ARG A 109 -1.12 -2.61 -4.40
CA ARG A 109 -1.62 -2.79 -5.78
C ARG A 109 -2.70 -1.80 -6.16
N CYS A 110 -3.52 -1.37 -5.21
CA CYS A 110 -4.69 -0.54 -5.50
C CYS A 110 -4.55 0.91 -5.03
N ILE A 111 -3.62 1.23 -4.14
CA ILE A 111 -3.37 2.59 -3.67
C ILE A 111 -2.21 3.18 -4.46
N SER A 112 -2.38 4.42 -4.90
CA SER A 112 -1.30 5.26 -5.41
C SER A 112 -1.14 6.45 -4.47
N THR A 113 0.07 6.69 -3.99
CA THR A 113 0.41 7.86 -3.17
C THR A 113 0.78 9.03 -4.08
N PRO A 114 0.43 10.28 -3.70
CA PRO A 114 0.83 11.42 -4.50
C PRO A 114 2.33 11.63 -4.41
N ALA A 115 2.88 12.26 -5.45
CA ALA A 115 4.10 13.00 -5.26
C ALA A 115 3.81 14.24 -4.42
N ARG A 116 4.02 14.16 -3.10
CA ARG A 116 4.12 15.37 -2.28
C ARG A 116 5.22 16.26 -2.88
N PRO A 117 4.94 17.56 -3.13
CA PRO A 117 5.88 18.49 -3.74
C PRO A 117 7.09 18.78 -2.85
#